data_AF-A0A5J4QMX4-F1
#
_entry.id   AF-A0A5J4QMX4-F1
#
_cell.length_a   1.000
_cell.length_b   1.000
_cell.length_c   1.000
_cell.angle_alpha   90.00
_cell.angle_beta   90.00
_cell.angle_gamma   90.00
#
_symmetry.space_group_name_H-M   'P 1'
#
loop_
_entity.id
_entity.type
_entity.pdbx_description
1 polymer ?
#
loop_
_entity_poly.entity_id
_entity_poly.type
_entity_poly.pdbx_seq_one_letter_code
_entity_poly.pdbx_strand_id
1 'polypeptide(L)'
;MSCSHCGIDLSLSVYNDDKTMKSCPKCSQANGNYHVFHPYPSHFGVTDKRSSSSSPEGAQSYCTNCRGDNPPQKGTECKNI
;
A
#
# COMPACT_ATOMS: atom_id res chain seq x y z
N MET A 1 9.86 2.66 -10.73
CA MET A 1 9.61 4.13 -10.80
C MET A 1 9.44 4.60 -9.38
N SER A 2 10.11 5.67 -8.99
CA SER A 2 10.18 6.09 -7.58
C SER A 2 9.11 7.13 -7.23
N CYS A 3 8.64 7.09 -5.98
CA CYS A 3 7.76 8.11 -5.43
C CYS A 3 8.52 9.45 -5.32
N SER A 4 7.95 10.52 -5.88
CA SER A 4 8.58 11.85 -5.89
C SER A 4 8.62 12.54 -4.53
N HIS A 5 7.95 11.99 -3.50
CA HIS A 5 7.98 12.52 -2.13
C HIS A 5 8.97 11.78 -1.23
N CYS A 6 8.85 10.45 -1.14
CA CYS A 6 9.68 9.63 -0.24
C CYS A 6 10.88 8.95 -0.92
N GLY A 7 10.98 9.00 -2.25
CA GLY A 7 12.08 8.39 -3.03
C GLY A 7 12.04 6.87 -3.18
N ILE A 8 11.12 6.18 -2.49
CA ILE A 8 10.98 4.71 -2.51
C ILE A 8 10.25 4.27 -3.79
N ASP A 9 10.58 3.07 -4.30
CA ASP A 9 9.94 2.53 -5.51
C ASP A 9 8.42 2.30 -5.33
N LEU A 10 7.63 2.73 -6.32
CA LEU A 10 6.16 2.64 -6.33
C LEU A 10 5.64 1.20 -6.35
N SER A 11 6.46 0.21 -6.70
CA SER A 11 6.11 -1.21 -6.60
C SER A 11 6.20 -1.77 -5.18
N LEU A 12 6.83 -1.05 -4.26
CA LEU A 12 6.93 -1.44 -2.86
C LEU A 12 5.71 -0.94 -2.08
N SER A 13 5.14 -1.84 -1.28
CA SER A 13 4.10 -1.49 -0.33
C SER A 13 4.75 -1.01 0.96
N VAL A 14 4.44 0.23 1.35
CA VAL A 14 5.01 0.91 2.51
C VAL A 14 3.90 1.34 3.48
N TYR A 15 4.25 1.47 4.75
CA TYR A 15 3.37 2.03 5.77
C TYR A 15 3.66 3.52 5.95
N ASN A 16 2.69 4.28 6.42
CA ASN A 16 2.97 5.58 7.05
C ASN A 16 3.60 5.36 8.43
N ASP A 17 4.13 6.43 9.04
CA ASP A 17 4.82 6.37 10.34
C ASP A 17 3.97 5.71 11.44
N ASP A 18 2.68 6.07 11.52
CA ASP A 18 1.76 5.52 12.53
C ASP A 18 1.23 4.11 12.19
N LYS A 19 1.58 3.55 11.02
CA LYS A 19 1.08 2.27 10.50
C LYS A 19 -0.45 2.16 10.39
N THR A 20 -1.16 3.28 10.39
CA THR A 20 -2.61 3.38 10.19
C THR A 20 -3.00 3.35 8.72
N MET A 21 -2.04 3.61 7.83
CA MET A 21 -2.22 3.59 6.38
C MET A 21 -1.11 2.79 5.71
N LYS A 22 -1.45 2.16 4.59
CA LYS A 22 -0.52 1.38 3.79
C LYS A 22 -0.69 1.68 2.31
N SER A 23 0.42 1.74 1.58
CA SER A 23 0.41 2.01 0.14
C SER A 23 0.12 0.74 -0.66
N CYS A 24 -0.70 0.88 -1.70
CA CYS A 24 -0.97 -0.20 -2.65
C CYS A 24 -0.05 -0.04 -3.86
N PRO A 25 0.80 -1.04 -4.20
CA PRO A 25 1.70 -0.95 -5.35
C PRO A 25 0.99 -0.72 -6.69
N LYS A 26 -0.14 -1.40 -6.92
CA LYS A 26 -0.90 -1.28 -8.19
C LYS A 26 -1.51 0.13 -8.32
N CYS A 27 -2.03 0.71 -7.22
CA CYS A 27 -2.52 2.09 -7.20
C CYS A 27 -1.40 3.12 -7.37
N SER A 28 -0.26 2.87 -6.72
CA SER A 28 0.91 3.74 -6.76
C SER A 28 1.55 3.79 -8.15
N GLN A 29 1.72 2.63 -8.80
CA GLN A 29 2.21 2.56 -10.18
C GLN A 29 1.24 3.20 -11.18
N ALA A 30 -0.07 3.07 -10.97
CA ALA A 30 -1.08 3.71 -11.81
C ALA A 30 -1.12 5.24 -11.62
N ASN A 31 -0.83 5.74 -10.41
CA ASN A 31 -0.64 7.17 -10.16
C ASN A 31 0.65 7.67 -10.84
N GLY A 32 1.71 6.87 -10.81
CA GLY A 32 2.96 7.12 -11.54
C GLY A 32 3.86 8.18 -10.93
N ASN A 33 3.46 8.85 -9.85
CA ASN A 33 4.23 9.93 -9.24
C ASN A 33 4.37 9.78 -7.71
N TYR A 34 3.33 9.33 -7.02
CA TYR A 34 3.32 9.17 -5.56
C TYR A 34 2.80 7.79 -5.14
N HIS A 35 3.25 7.32 -3.98
CA HIS A 35 2.57 6.21 -3.31
C HIS A 35 1.13 6.60 -3.01
N VAL A 36 0.21 5.67 -3.27
CA VAL A 36 -1.22 5.83 -2.98
C VAL A 36 -1.57 4.97 -1.78
N PHE A 37 -1.91 5.63 -0.67
CA PHE A 37 -2.23 5.05 0.62
C PHE A 37 -3.72 4.80 0.79
N HIS A 38 -4.04 3.70 1.47
CA HIS A 38 -5.38 3.36 1.93
C HIS A 38 -5.35 2.95 3.43
N PRO A 39 -6.49 3.03 4.13
CA PRO A 39 -6.58 2.63 5.53
C PRO A 39 -6.13 1.18 5.77
N TYR A 40 -5.27 0.98 6.75
CA TYR A 40 -4.81 -0.33 7.21
C TYR A 40 -5.39 -0.62 8.61
N PRO A 41 -5.83 -1.86 8.90
CA PRO A 41 -5.84 -3.04 8.04
C PRO A 41 -7.06 -3.17 7.11
N SER A 42 -8.08 -2.32 7.26
CA SER A 42 -9.40 -2.50 6.64
C SER A 42 -9.39 -2.62 5.11
N HIS A 43 -8.52 -1.89 4.40
CA HIS A 43 -8.43 -1.96 2.94
C HIS A 43 -7.40 -2.98 2.42
N PHE A 44 -6.72 -3.75 3.26
CA PHE A 44 -5.71 -4.73 2.83
C PHE A 44 -6.05 -6.14 3.31
N GLY A 45 -6.54 -6.24 4.54
CA GLY A 45 -6.69 -7.50 5.25
C GLY A 45 -5.35 -8.05 5.76
N VAL A 46 -5.48 -8.90 6.76
CA VAL A 46 -4.41 -9.64 7.42
C VAL A 46 -4.72 -11.13 7.34
N THR A 47 -3.70 -11.98 7.33
CA THR A 47 -3.89 -13.44 7.37
C THR A 47 -2.68 -14.12 7.98
N ASP A 48 -2.92 -15.08 8.87
CA ASP A 48 -1.86 -15.85 9.54
C ASP A 48 -0.92 -16.54 8.54
N LYS A 49 -1.43 -16.94 7.36
CA LYS A 49 -0.63 -17.56 6.29
C LYS A 49 0.44 -16.64 5.70
N ARG A 50 0.33 -15.32 5.92
CA ARG A 50 1.30 -14.32 5.48
C ARG A 50 2.13 -13.80 6.64
N SER A 51 1.86 -14.23 7.87
CA SER A 51 2.63 -13.83 9.03
C SER A 51 4.07 -14.34 8.91
N SER A 52 5.00 -13.43 9.15
CA SER A 52 6.44 -13.69 9.16
C SER A 52 7.09 -12.86 10.25
N SER A 53 8.34 -13.16 10.59
CA SER A 53 9.09 -12.36 11.57
C SER A 53 9.15 -10.86 11.22
N SER A 54 9.11 -10.52 9.93
CA SER A 54 9.10 -9.13 9.42
C SER A 54 7.70 -8.56 9.17
N SER A 55 6.65 -9.39 9.18
CA SER A 55 5.25 -8.97 9.08
C SER A 55 4.38 -9.85 9.99
N PRO A 56 4.42 -9.64 11.31
CA PRO A 56 3.79 -10.56 12.27
C PRO A 56 2.27 -10.67 12.08
N GLU A 57 1.62 -9.62 11.57
CA GLU A 57 0.18 -9.63 11.28
C GLU A 57 -0.17 -10.25 9.92
N GLY A 58 0.82 -10.56 9.08
CA GLY A 58 0.56 -11.16 7.76
C GLY A 58 -0.22 -10.25 6.81
N ALA A 59 0.11 -8.97 6.83
CA ALA A 59 -0.52 -7.96 6.01
C ALA A 59 -0.33 -8.23 4.50
N GLN A 60 -1.39 -7.98 3.74
CA GLN A 60 -1.33 -8.05 2.29
C GLN A 60 -0.59 -6.83 1.71
N SER A 61 0.06 -7.01 0.56
CA SER A 61 0.79 -5.93 -0.11
C SER A 61 -0.12 -5.05 -0.97
N TYR A 62 -1.20 -5.62 -1.50
CA TYR A 62 -2.18 -4.92 -2.34
C TYR A 62 -3.46 -4.67 -1.57
N CYS A 63 -4.13 -3.55 -1.85
CA CYS A 63 -5.45 -3.30 -1.28
C CYS A 63 -6.48 -4.31 -1.82
N THR A 64 -7.55 -4.56 -1.07
CA THR A 64 -8.62 -5.52 -1.36
C THR A 64 -9.19 -5.34 -2.76
N ASN A 65 -9.38 -4.09 -3.20
CA ASN A 65 -9.84 -3.76 -4.54
C ASN A 65 -8.89 -4.32 -5.63
N CYS A 66 -7.60 -4.00 -5.55
CA CYS A 66 -6.60 -4.47 -6.51
C CYS A 66 -6.32 -5.97 -6.41
N ARG A 67 -6.56 -6.60 -5.25
CA ARG A 67 -6.50 -8.06 -5.07
C ARG A 67 -7.67 -8.77 -5.74
N GLY A 68 -8.84 -8.15 -5.80
CA GLY A 68 -10.00 -8.61 -6.57
C GLY A 68 -9.89 -8.32 -8.07
N ASP A 69 -8.69 -8.00 -8.56
CA ASP A 69 -8.37 -7.60 -9.93
C ASP A 69 -9.17 -6.40 -10.49
N ASN A 70 -9.78 -5.61 -9.61
CA ASN A 70 -10.42 -4.37 -10.01
C ASN A 70 -9.39 -3.31 -10.42
N PRO A 71 -9.80 -2.30 -11.22
CA PRO A 71 -8.93 -1.22 -11.61
C PRO A 71 -8.37 -0.47 -10.39
N PRO A 72 -7.16 0.11 -10.50
CA PRO A 72 -6.55 0.88 -9.43
C PRO A 72 -7.44 2.04 -8.99
N GLN A 73 -7.49 2.30 -7.69
CA GLN A 73 -8.34 3.35 -7.12
C GLN A 73 -7.50 4.51 -6.57
N LYS A 74 -8.13 5.69 -6.50
CA LYS A 74 -7.56 6.86 -5.85
C LYS A 74 -7.50 6.64 -4.34
N GLY A 75 -6.55 7.30 -3.68
CA GLY A 75 -6.35 7.26 -2.23
C GLY A 75 -5.55 8.48 -1.80
N THR A 76 -5.06 8.48 -0.57
CA THR A 76 -4.22 9.56 -0.07
C THR A 76 -2.84 9.45 -0.70
N GLU A 77 -2.41 10.48 -1.42
CA GLU A 77 -1.07 10.51 -2.01
C GLU A 77 -0.01 10.72 -0.93
N CYS A 78 1.17 10.13 -1.11
CA CYS A 78 2.29 10.18 -0.17
C CYS A 78 2.69 11.59 0.31
N LYS A 79 2.47 12.63 -0.51
CA LYS A 79 2.75 14.03 -0.14
C LYS A 79 1.75 14.63 0.87
N ASN A 80 0.64 13.93 1.12
CA ASN A 80 -0.46 14.33 2.00
C ASN A 80 -0.67 13.29 3.13
N ILE A 81 0.33 12.43 3.36
CA ILE A 81 0.28 11.35 4.35
C ILE A 81 1.00 11.74 5.63
#